data_AF-A0A5B9DLI3-F1
#
_entry.id   AF-A0A5B9DLI3-F1
#
_cell.length_a   1.000
_cell.length_b   1.000
_cell.length_c   1.000
_cell.angle_alpha   90.00
_cell.angle_beta   90.00
_cell.angle_gamma   90.00
#
_symmetry.space_group_name_H-M   'P 1'
#
loop_
_entity.id
_entity.type
_entity.pdbx_description
1 polymer ?
#
loop_
_entity_poly.entity_id
_entity_poly.type
_entity_poly.pdbx_seq_one_letter_code
_entity_poly.pdbx_strand_id
1 'polypeptide(L)' 'MSEQAKNSDIRLRRTGGAGLNTQWKWEIVDAEGKVLKSGTALGEEHKAFATAKKAKERLAK' A
#
# COMPACT_ATOMS: atom_id res chain seq x y z
N MET A 1 -1.14 -9.11 20.98
CA MET A 1 -0.31 -7.89 20.79
C MET A 1 0.30 -8.00 19.41
N SER A 2 -0.17 -7.20 18.46
CA SER A 2 0.40 -7.09 17.12
C SER A 2 0.86 -5.65 16.94
N GLU A 3 1.92 -5.28 17.66
CA GLU A 3 2.48 -3.92 17.64
C GLU A 3 3.08 -3.54 16.28
N GLN A 4 3.47 -4.53 15.45
CA GLN A 4 3.99 -4.32 14.10
C GLN A 4 3.01 -3.55 13.20
N ALA A 5 1.71 -3.86 13.26
CA ALA A 5 0.75 -3.21 12.37
C ALA A 5 0.38 -1.77 12.76
N LYS A 6 0.64 -1.38 14.02
CA LYS A 6 0.41 0.00 14.48
C LYS A 6 1.42 0.96 13.88
N ASN A 7 2.62 0.47 13.54
CA ASN A 7 3.75 1.29 13.12
C ASN A 7 4.18 1.02 11.67
N SER A 8 3.29 0.45 10.85
CA SER A 8 3.54 0.26 9.42
C SER A 8 3.13 1.48 8.59
N ASP A 9 3.97 1.92 7.67
CA ASP A 9 3.70 3.01 6.72
C ASP A 9 3.23 2.50 5.36
N ILE A 10 2.41 3.31 4.66
CA ILE A 10 1.95 3.02 3.30
C ILE A 10 2.72 3.93 2.34
N ARG A 11 3.55 3.34 1.49
CA ARG A 11 4.23 4.03 0.39
C ARG A 11 3.48 3.77 -0.91
N LEU A 12 3.10 4.85 -1.59
CA LEU A 12 2.50 4.80 -2.92
C LEU A 12 3.50 5.32 -3.95
N ARG A 13 3.57 4.63 -5.08
CA ARG A 13 4.43 5.02 -6.20
C ARG A 13 3.67 4.77 -7.50
N ARG A 14 3.51 5.81 -8.31
CA ARG A 14 2.99 5.65 -9.66
C ARG A 14 4.05 4.95 -10.51
N THR A 15 3.77 3.74 -10.98
CA THR A 15 4.71 2.94 -11.78
C THR A 15 4.56 3.17 -13.28
N GLY A 16 3.41 3.65 -13.75
CA GLY A 16 3.23 3.98 -15.16
C GLY A 16 1.78 4.21 -15.54
N GLY A 17 1.54 4.62 -16.78
CA GLY A 17 0.21 4.90 -17.30
C GLY A 17 -0.31 6.30 -16.98
N ALA A 18 -1.12 6.84 -17.89
CA ALA A 18 -1.80 8.12 -17.74
C ALA A 18 -3.31 7.92 -17.96
N GLY A 19 -4.13 8.60 -17.17
CA GLY A 19 -5.59 8.47 -17.23
C GLY A 19 -6.09 7.13 -16.68
N LEU A 20 -6.97 6.45 -17.42
CA LEU A 20 -7.62 5.19 -17.00
C LEU A 20 -6.64 4.02 -16.81
N ASN A 21 -5.45 4.09 -17.43
CA ASN A 21 -4.41 3.06 -17.32
C ASN A 21 -3.36 3.40 -16.27
N THR A 22 -3.60 4.40 -15.41
CA THR A 22 -2.63 4.75 -14.36
C THR A 22 -2.46 3.56 -13.42
N GLN A 23 -1.23 3.10 -13.27
CA GLN A 23 -0.84 2.03 -12.38
C GLN A 23 -0.10 2.62 -11.20
N TRP A 24 -0.59 2.26 -10.03
CA TRP A 24 -0.02 2.60 -8.74
C TRP A 24 0.50 1.34 -8.09
N LYS A 25 1.77 1.34 -7.75
CA LYS A 25 2.36 0.37 -6.85
C LYS A 25 2.23 0.89 -5.42
N TRP A 26 1.75 0.06 -4.52
CA TRP A 26 1.67 0.36 -3.10
C TRP A 26 2.48 -0.66 -2.31
N GLU A 27 3.14 -0.19 -1.27
CA GLU A 27 4.05 -0.96 -0.44
C GLU A 27 3.76 -0.59 1.01
N ILE A 28 3.50 -1.60 1.83
CA ILE A 28 3.34 -1.48 3.28
C ILE A 28 4.70 -1.83 3.86
N VAL A 29 5.33 -0.85 4.49
CA VAL A 29 6.60 -1.02 5.19
C VAL A 29 6.32 -1.05 6.69
N ASP A 30 7.02 -1.90 7.42
CA ASP A 30 7.01 -1.85 8.88
C ASP A 30 7.81 -0.64 9.40
N ALA A 31 7.81 -0.41 10.71
CA ALA A 31 8.59 0.64 11.37
C ALA A 31 10.10 0.51 11.11
N GLU A 32 10.56 -0.73 10.91
CA GLU A 32 11.95 -1.04 10.56
C GLU A 32 12.26 -0.76 9.07
N GLY A 33 11.30 -0.26 8.29
CA GLY A 33 11.43 0.00 6.85
C GLY A 33 11.35 -1.26 5.99
N LYS A 34 11.02 -2.42 6.58
CA LYS A 34 10.87 -3.69 5.88
C LYS A 34 9.53 -3.75 5.16
N VAL A 35 9.54 -4.06 3.86
CA VAL A 35 8.29 -4.27 3.10
C VAL A 35 7.59 -5.52 3.63
N LEU A 36 6.51 -5.33 4.39
CA LEU A 36 5.64 -6.40 4.86
C LEU A 36 4.77 -6.93 3.72
N LYS A 37 4.32 -6.03 2.85
CA LYS A 37 3.43 -6.36 1.75
C LYS A 37 3.54 -5.33 0.64
N SER A 38 3.40 -5.78 -0.60
CA SER A 38 3.32 -4.88 -1.74
C SER A 38 2.25 -5.36 -2.69
N GLY A 39 1.79 -4.45 -3.55
CA GLY A 39 0.86 -4.76 -4.61
C GLY A 39 0.78 -3.64 -5.63
N THR A 40 0.01 -3.89 -6.67
CA THR A 40 -0.29 -2.89 -7.70
C THR A 40 -1.79 -2.72 -7.82
N ALA A 41 -2.21 -1.50 -8.12
CA ALA A 41 -3.60 -1.14 -8.38
C ALA A 41 -3.66 -0.32 -9.66
N LEU A 42 -4.64 -0.62 -10.51
CA LEU A 42 -4.94 0.14 -11.72
C LEU A 42 -6.05 1.15 -11.42
N GLY A 43 -5.93 2.36 -11.96
CA GLY A 43 -6.85 3.47 -11.79
C GLY A 43 -6.27 4.62 -10.97
N GLU A 44 -7.13 5.31 -10.23
CA GLU A 44 -6.79 6.52 -9.49
C GLU A 44 -6.00 6.23 -8.21
N GLU A 45 -5.20 7.21 -7.77
CA GLU A 45 -4.37 7.12 -6.55
C GLU A 45 -5.19 6.70 -5.33
N HIS A 46 -6.41 7.23 -5.20
CA HIS A 46 -7.30 6.95 -4.09
C HIS A 46 -7.71 5.47 -4.00
N LYS A 47 -7.86 4.78 -5.14
CA LYS A 47 -8.14 3.33 -5.17
C LYS A 47 -6.92 2.53 -4.74
N ALA A 48 -5.73 2.97 -5.15
CA ALA A 48 -4.48 2.34 -4.74
C ALA A 48 -4.24 2.48 -3.23
N PHE A 49 -4.47 3.67 -2.68
CA PHE A 49 -4.41 3.91 -1.23
C PHE A 49 -5.45 3.09 -0.47
N ALA A 50 -6.71 3.04 -0.93
CA ALA A 50 -7.75 2.23 -0.29
C ALA A 50 -7.39 0.73 -0.25
N THR A 51 -6.77 0.22 -1.32
CA THR A 51 -6.27 -1.17 -1.39
C THR A 51 -5.15 -1.40 -0.38
N ALA A 52 -4.17 -0.49 -0.35
CA ALA A 52 -3.06 -0.57 0.59
C ALA A 52 -3.53 -0.46 2.05
N LYS A 53 -4.48 0.43 2.34
CA LYS A 53 -5.10 0.59 3.66
C LYS A 53 -5.80 -0.69 4.10
N LYS A 54 -6.66 -1.28 3.24
CA LYS A 54 -7.29 -2.59 3.51
C LYS A 54 -6.25 -3.67 3.77
N ALA A 55 -5.16 -3.69 3.00
CA ALA A 55 -4.09 -4.67 3.19
C ALA A 55 -3.34 -4.45 4.52
N LYS A 56 -3.11 -3.20 4.94
CA LYS A 56 -2.55 -2.84 6.25
C LYS A 56 -3.47 -3.27 7.38
N GLU A 57 -4.77 -2.99 7.28
CA GLU A 57 -5.77 -3.40 8.28
C GLU A 57 -5.85 -4.92 8.43
N ARG A 58 -5.70 -5.67 7.32
CA ARG A 58 -5.63 -7.14 7.36
C ARG A 58 -4.35 -7.69 7.96
N LEU A 59 -3.24 -6.95 7.90
CA LEU A 59 -1.99 -7.30 8.60
C LEU A 59 -2.07 -6.99 10.10
N ALA A 60 -2.95 -6.07 10.50
CA ALA A 60 -3.18 -5.69 11.89
C ALA A 60 -4.06 -6.66 12.69
N LYS A 61 -4.69 -7.60 12.00
CA LYS A 61 -5.61 -8.58 12.57
C LYS A 61 -4.93 -9.92 12.74
#